data_AF-A0A1J6HEL2-F1
#
_entry.id   AF-A0A1J6HEL2-F1
#
_cell.length_a   1.000
_cell.length_b   1.000
_cell.length_c   1.000
_cell.angle_alpha   90.00
_cell.angle_beta   90.00
_cell.angle_gamma   90.00
#
_symmetry.space_group_name_H-M   'P 1'
#
loop_
_entity.id
_entity.type
_entity.pdbx_description
1 polymer ?
#
loop_
_entity_poly.entity_id
_entity_poly.type
_entity_poly.pdbx_seq_one_letter_code
_entity_poly.pdbx_strand_id
1 'polypeptide(L)'
;MTLLAAKVQSEAIILLHVNCLLQKLMPATPGQVKQVETIRDLIWRFYKALKAYRQKPDARLAAGLEARFDRVFAIRTGYDDLDKLLLRVLGRPEIPLNTNASENDLRSFVIKRKISGGTMSRDGRIARDTLLGLMKTCQKLGLSFWHYLGDRLEIGSAEPIPPLATLIAARA
;
A
#
# COMPACT_ATOMS: atom_id res chain seq x y z
N MET A 1 16.03 -10.08 16.38
CA MET A 1 15.31 -8.78 16.40
C MET A 1 14.87 -8.28 15.00
N THR A 2 15.38 -8.84 13.90
CA THR A 2 15.10 -8.39 12.52
C THR A 2 13.80 -8.94 11.91
N LEU A 3 13.34 -10.14 12.32
CA LEU A 3 12.12 -10.78 11.81
C LEU A 3 10.82 -10.13 12.32
N LEU A 4 10.82 -9.60 13.56
CA LEU A 4 9.63 -9.00 14.16
C LEU A 4 9.31 -7.62 13.56
N ALA A 5 10.34 -6.82 13.25
CA ALA A 5 10.16 -5.51 12.64
C ALA A 5 9.59 -5.60 11.22
N ALA A 6 10.01 -6.60 10.44
CA ALA A 6 9.46 -6.89 9.12
C ALA A 6 7.99 -7.37 9.19
N LYS A 7 7.67 -8.22 10.18
CA LYS A 7 6.31 -8.72 10.44
C LYS A 7 5.34 -7.58 10.81
N VAL A 8 5.76 -6.67 11.69
CA VAL A 8 4.97 -5.51 12.14
C VAL A 8 4.71 -4.48 11.02
N GLN A 9 5.62 -4.33 10.05
CA GLN A 9 5.42 -3.48 8.87
C GLN A 9 4.42 -4.12 7.89
N SER A 10 4.47 -5.45 7.72
CA SER A 10 3.48 -6.24 6.98
C SER A 10 2.09 -6.17 7.62
N GLU A 11 2.00 -6.22 8.95
CA GLU A 11 0.74 -6.23 9.71
C GLU A 11 -0.08 -4.93 9.58
N ALA A 12 0.54 -3.75 9.64
CA ALA A 12 -0.18 -2.49 9.45
C ALA A 12 -0.79 -2.35 8.05
N ILE A 13 -0.12 -2.94 7.05
CA ILE A 13 -0.53 -2.99 5.65
C ILE A 13 -1.69 -3.97 5.45
N ILE A 14 -1.62 -5.14 6.08
CA ILE A 14 -2.70 -6.14 6.12
C ILE A 14 -3.99 -5.52 6.67
N LEU A 15 -3.91 -4.78 7.78
CA LEU A 15 -5.08 -4.18 8.43
C LEU A 15 -5.76 -3.11 7.59
N LEU A 16 -4.99 -2.33 6.82
CA LEU A 16 -5.55 -1.34 5.90
C LEU A 16 -6.30 -2.02 4.75
N HIS A 17 -5.73 -3.10 4.20
CA HIS A 17 -6.34 -3.87 3.11
C HIS A 17 -7.61 -4.60 3.56
N VAL A 18 -7.57 -5.25 4.72
CA VAL A 18 -8.74 -5.92 5.32
C VAL A 18 -9.88 -4.91 5.50
N ASN A 19 -9.61 -3.69 5.96
CA ASN A 19 -10.62 -2.65 6.06
C ASN A 19 -11.24 -2.28 4.70
N CYS A 20 -10.45 -2.19 3.64
CA CYS A 20 -10.97 -1.97 2.28
C CYS A 20 -11.80 -3.15 1.77
N LEU A 21 -11.41 -4.39 2.05
CA LEU A 21 -12.18 -5.57 1.67
C LEU A 21 -13.50 -5.65 2.46
N LEU A 22 -13.50 -5.32 3.75
CA LEU A 22 -14.71 -5.24 4.57
C LEU A 22 -15.70 -4.20 4.04
N GLN A 23 -15.24 -3.12 3.41
CA GLN A 23 -16.11 -2.12 2.76
C GLN A 23 -16.75 -2.63 1.46
N LYS A 24 -16.19 -3.68 0.85
CA LYS A 24 -16.72 -4.28 -0.39
C LYS A 24 -17.68 -5.44 -0.13
N LEU A 25 -17.81 -5.89 1.11
CA LEU A 25 -18.80 -6.89 1.48
C LEU A 25 -20.21 -6.33 1.29
N MET A 26 -21.13 -7.19 0.83
CA MET A 26 -22.52 -6.85 0.58
C MET A 26 -23.42 -7.62 1.56
N PRO A 27 -23.45 -7.25 2.85
CA PRO A 27 -24.28 -7.93 3.83
C PRO A 27 -25.77 -7.76 3.47
N ALA A 28 -26.50 -8.87 3.42
CA ALA A 28 -27.91 -8.94 3.04
C ALA A 28 -28.86 -8.90 4.25
N THR A 29 -28.35 -9.11 5.47
CA THR A 29 -29.17 -9.14 6.69
C THR A 29 -28.63 -8.20 7.77
N PRO A 30 -29.49 -7.70 8.69
CA PRO A 30 -29.04 -6.92 9.84
C PRO A 30 -28.00 -7.65 10.70
N GLY A 31 -28.12 -8.97 10.81
CA GLY A 31 -27.14 -9.81 11.50
C GLY A 31 -25.76 -9.73 10.83
N GLN A 32 -25.70 -9.86 9.51
CA GLN A 32 -24.43 -9.75 8.76
C GLN A 32 -23.82 -8.35 8.86
N VAL A 33 -24.64 -7.29 8.79
CA VAL A 33 -24.17 -5.90 9.00
C VAL A 33 -23.48 -5.78 10.36
N LYS A 34 -24.13 -6.26 11.43
CA LYS A 34 -23.58 -6.23 12.79
C LYS A 34 -22.28 -7.02 12.91
N GLN A 35 -22.15 -8.16 12.22
CA GLN A 35 -20.91 -8.93 12.21
C GLN A 35 -19.77 -8.16 11.54
N VAL A 36 -20.03 -7.55 10.36
CA VAL A 36 -19.03 -6.73 9.66
C VAL A 36 -18.56 -5.55 10.51
N GLU A 37 -19.49 -4.85 11.18
CA GLU A 37 -19.18 -3.73 12.07
C GLU A 37 -18.34 -4.18 13.27
N THR A 38 -18.72 -5.30 13.90
CA THR A 38 -17.99 -5.86 15.05
C THR A 38 -16.54 -6.22 14.67
N ILE A 39 -16.36 -6.89 13.54
CA ILE A 39 -15.02 -7.26 13.05
C ILE A 39 -14.21 -6.00 12.69
N ARG A 40 -14.81 -5.01 12.03
CA ARG A 40 -14.17 -3.73 11.73
C ARG A 40 -13.66 -3.02 12.98
N ASP A 41 -14.47 -2.98 14.04
CA ASP A 41 -14.09 -2.40 15.32
C ASP A 41 -12.93 -3.15 15.99
N LEU A 42 -12.96 -4.48 15.96
CA LEU A 42 -11.87 -5.31 16.50
C LEU A 42 -10.55 -5.07 15.77
N ILE A 43 -10.59 -5.03 14.44
CA ILE A 43 -9.43 -4.72 13.58
C ILE A 43 -8.90 -3.32 13.87
N TRP A 44 -9.79 -2.33 14.05
CA TRP A 44 -9.36 -0.96 14.35
C TRP A 44 -8.70 -0.83 15.73
N ARG A 45 -9.24 -1.51 16.74
CA ARG A 45 -8.62 -1.58 18.08
C ARG A 45 -7.27 -2.27 18.04
N PHE A 46 -7.15 -3.35 17.27
CA PHE A 46 -5.89 -4.04 17.06
C PHE A 46 -4.86 -3.13 16.37
N TYR A 47 -5.25 -2.44 15.30
CA TYR A 47 -4.41 -1.46 14.60
C TYR A 47 -3.89 -0.35 15.51
N LYS A 48 -4.74 0.21 16.39
CA LYS A 48 -4.32 1.21 17.38
C LYS A 48 -3.26 0.65 18.33
N ALA A 49 -3.45 -0.56 18.83
CA ALA A 49 -2.49 -1.21 19.73
C ALA A 49 -1.15 -1.49 19.03
N LEU A 50 -1.19 -1.95 17.78
CA LEU A 50 -0.01 -2.16 16.95
C LEU A 50 0.75 -0.85 16.71
N LYS A 51 0.04 0.25 16.44
CA LYS A 51 0.64 1.57 16.25
C LYS A 51 1.33 2.07 17.53
N ALA A 52 0.74 1.84 18.69
CA ALA A 52 1.36 2.18 19.98
C ALA A 52 2.62 1.34 20.24
N TYR A 53 2.56 0.03 19.97
CA TYR A 53 3.73 -0.85 20.06
C TYR A 53 4.89 -0.40 19.15
N ARG A 54 4.61 0.05 17.93
CA ARG A 54 5.64 0.59 17.02
C ARG A 54 6.40 1.79 17.59
N GLN A 55 5.79 2.57 18.46
CA GLN A 55 6.43 3.72 19.11
C GLN A 55 7.32 3.29 20.28
N LYS A 56 6.95 2.22 20.99
CA LYS A 56 7.70 1.67 22.12
C LYS A 56 7.65 0.13 22.09
N PRO A 57 8.56 -0.52 21.34
CA PRO A 57 8.57 -1.98 21.22
C PRO A 57 8.90 -2.65 22.55
N ASP A 58 8.10 -3.62 22.96
CA ASP A 58 8.29 -4.43 24.16
C ASP A 58 7.96 -5.91 23.89
N ALA A 59 8.83 -6.82 24.30
CA ALA A 59 8.70 -8.25 23.97
C ALA A 59 7.44 -8.90 24.55
N ARG A 60 6.95 -8.46 25.72
CA ARG A 60 5.71 -8.99 26.32
C ARG A 60 4.48 -8.47 25.57
N LEU A 61 4.50 -7.21 25.15
CA LEU A 61 3.44 -6.63 24.31
C LEU A 61 3.37 -7.29 22.93
N ALA A 62 4.50 -7.70 22.35
CA ALA A 62 4.54 -8.39 21.07
C ALA A 62 3.77 -9.73 21.11
N ALA A 63 4.03 -10.57 22.11
CA ALA A 63 3.32 -11.84 22.27
C ALA A 63 1.80 -11.64 22.48
N GLY A 64 1.42 -10.60 23.24
CA GLY A 64 0.01 -10.23 23.42
C GLY A 64 -0.67 -9.74 22.14
N LEU A 65 0.06 -9.06 21.25
CA LEU A 65 -0.43 -8.64 19.94
C LEU A 65 -0.59 -9.85 19.01
N GLU A 66 0.37 -10.77 18.96
CA GLU A 66 0.24 -11.98 18.14
C GLU A 66 -0.98 -12.82 18.55
N ALA A 67 -1.15 -13.08 19.86
CA ALA A 67 -2.32 -13.82 20.35
C ALA A 67 -3.65 -13.10 20.05
N ARG A 68 -3.64 -11.75 20.05
CA ARG A 68 -4.83 -10.96 19.72
C ARG A 68 -5.12 -10.99 18.22
N PHE A 69 -4.10 -10.97 17.37
CA PHE A 69 -4.24 -11.13 15.94
C PHE A 69 -4.91 -12.46 15.61
N ASP A 70 -4.35 -13.57 16.11
CA ASP A 70 -4.90 -14.91 15.88
C ASP A 70 -6.35 -15.01 16.34
N ARG A 71 -6.67 -14.45 17.52
CA ARG A 71 -8.04 -14.43 18.04
C ARG A 71 -9.01 -13.70 17.11
N VAL A 72 -8.63 -12.53 16.57
CA VAL A 72 -9.52 -11.72 15.72
C VAL A 72 -9.76 -12.40 14.37
N PHE A 73 -8.72 -12.96 13.76
CA PHE A 73 -8.82 -13.58 12.43
C PHE A 73 -9.33 -15.04 12.48
N ALA A 74 -9.39 -15.66 13.65
CA ALA A 74 -10.03 -16.97 13.85
C ALA A 74 -11.54 -16.90 14.15
N ILE A 75 -12.13 -15.70 14.29
CA ILE A 75 -13.56 -15.56 14.57
C ILE A 75 -14.39 -16.16 13.43
N ARG A 76 -15.37 -16.99 13.81
CA ARG A 76 -16.42 -17.49 12.92
C ARG A 76 -17.69 -16.69 13.17
N THR A 77 -18.11 -15.93 12.17
CA THR A 77 -19.26 -15.03 12.26
C THR A 77 -20.54 -15.67 11.73
N GLY A 78 -20.42 -16.78 11.00
CA GLY A 78 -21.54 -17.40 10.27
C GLY A 78 -21.91 -16.63 8.99
N TYR A 79 -21.14 -15.60 8.63
CA TYR A 79 -21.20 -14.95 7.33
C TYR A 79 -20.04 -15.43 6.47
N ASP A 80 -20.32 -16.35 5.54
CA ASP A 80 -19.30 -17.07 4.77
C ASP A 80 -18.27 -16.18 4.08
N ASP A 81 -18.69 -15.06 3.48
CA ASP A 81 -17.76 -14.16 2.78
C ASP A 81 -16.81 -13.46 3.75
N LEU A 82 -17.31 -13.08 4.92
CA LEU A 82 -16.52 -12.48 5.99
C LEU A 82 -15.55 -13.51 6.59
N ASP A 83 -16.01 -14.73 6.85
CA ASP A 83 -15.19 -15.81 7.40
C ASP A 83 -14.08 -16.25 6.42
N LYS A 84 -14.37 -16.28 5.11
CA LYS A 84 -13.36 -16.53 4.06
C LYS A 84 -12.33 -15.40 3.98
N LEU A 85 -12.78 -14.15 4.09
CA LEU A 85 -11.90 -12.98 4.08
C LEU A 85 -10.91 -13.04 5.26
N LEU A 86 -11.37 -13.36 6.46
CA LEU A 86 -10.53 -13.46 7.66
C LEU A 86 -9.51 -14.60 7.55
N LEU A 87 -9.92 -15.78 7.06
CA LEU A 87 -9.01 -16.91 6.83
C LEU A 87 -7.90 -16.60 5.82
N ARG A 88 -8.22 -15.86 4.77
CA ARG A 88 -7.25 -15.51 3.72
C ARG A 88 -6.08 -14.68 4.26
N VAL A 89 -6.32 -13.92 5.33
CA VAL A 89 -5.27 -13.15 6.03
C VAL A 89 -4.30 -14.06 6.77
N LEU A 90 -4.80 -15.13 7.41
CA LEU A 90 -3.97 -16.11 8.13
C LEU A 90 -3.13 -16.98 7.20
N GLY A 91 -3.65 -17.31 6.01
CA GLY A 91 -3.02 -18.27 5.12
C GLY A 91 -1.78 -17.77 4.35
N ARG A 92 -1.50 -16.46 4.34
CA ARG A 92 -0.39 -15.86 3.55
C ARG A 92 0.19 -14.58 4.20
N PRO A 93 0.80 -14.66 5.38
CA PRO A 93 1.42 -13.51 6.07
C PRO A 93 2.60 -12.88 5.30
N GLU A 94 3.24 -13.64 4.42
CA GLU A 94 4.39 -13.25 3.60
C GLU A 94 4.03 -12.46 2.34
N ILE A 95 2.81 -12.58 1.84
CA ILE A 95 2.37 -11.82 0.67
C ILE A 95 1.88 -10.47 1.16
N PRO A 96 2.46 -9.34 0.71
CA PRO A 96 1.88 -8.04 0.96
C PRO A 96 0.44 -8.06 0.45
N LEU A 97 -0.54 -8.05 1.36
CA LEU A 97 -1.95 -8.04 0.97
C LEU A 97 -2.36 -6.71 0.34
N ASN A 98 -1.46 -5.71 0.24
CA ASN A 98 -1.75 -4.46 -0.45
C ASN A 98 -1.30 -4.45 -1.90
N THR A 99 -2.07 -3.71 -2.68
CA THR A 99 -1.67 -3.20 -3.98
C THR A 99 -1.10 -1.79 -3.88
N ASN A 100 -0.83 -1.25 -2.68
CA ASN A 100 -0.52 0.18 -2.48
C ASN A 100 0.65 0.70 -3.31
N ALA A 101 1.71 -0.09 -3.50
CA ALA A 101 2.81 0.30 -4.38
C ALA A 101 2.32 0.46 -5.83
N SER A 102 1.57 -0.54 -6.32
CA SER A 102 0.91 -0.52 -7.63
C SER A 102 -0.15 0.59 -7.74
N GLU A 103 -0.95 0.83 -6.71
CA GLU A 103 -1.94 1.91 -6.64
C GLU A 103 -1.28 3.27 -6.64
N ASN A 104 -0.18 3.45 -5.91
CA ASN A 104 0.58 4.69 -5.89
C ASN A 104 1.22 4.99 -7.25
N ASP A 105 1.68 3.94 -7.94
CA ASP A 105 2.20 4.04 -9.32
C ASP A 105 1.07 4.42 -10.30
N LEU A 106 -0.16 3.91 -10.11
CA LEU A 106 -1.34 4.26 -10.92
C LEU A 106 -1.99 5.59 -10.53
N ARG A 107 -1.84 6.07 -9.30
CA ARG A 107 -2.57 7.23 -8.77
C ARG A 107 -2.26 8.50 -9.53
N SER A 108 -0.98 8.73 -9.87
CA SER A 108 -0.56 9.87 -10.68
C SER A 108 -1.20 9.85 -12.07
N PHE A 109 -1.34 8.66 -12.66
CA PHE A 109 -2.02 8.49 -13.94
C PHE A 109 -3.53 8.81 -13.84
N VAL A 110 -4.21 8.29 -12.83
CA VAL A 110 -5.65 8.52 -12.62
C VAL A 110 -5.94 10.00 -12.34
N ILE A 111 -5.12 10.65 -11.50
CA ILE A 111 -5.23 12.08 -11.22
C ILE A 111 -5.00 12.90 -12.49
N LYS A 112 -3.93 12.61 -13.24
CA LYS A 112 -3.63 13.34 -14.48
C LYS A 112 -4.77 13.19 -15.49
N ARG A 113 -5.30 11.97 -15.66
CA ARG A 113 -6.48 11.70 -16.51
C ARG A 113 -7.70 12.50 -16.07
N LYS A 114 -7.98 12.56 -14.76
CA LYS A 114 -9.13 13.30 -14.22
C LYS A 114 -9.02 14.80 -14.48
N ILE A 115 -7.82 15.37 -14.32
CA ILE A 115 -7.57 16.80 -14.56
C ILE A 115 -7.58 17.13 -16.05
N SER A 116 -7.01 16.27 -16.90
CA SER A 116 -6.88 16.53 -18.35
C SER A 116 -8.08 16.10 -19.18
N GLY A 117 -9.12 15.51 -18.58
CA GLY A 117 -10.25 14.92 -19.32
C GLY A 117 -9.87 13.69 -20.15
N GLY A 118 -8.70 13.08 -19.91
CA GLY A 118 -8.17 11.99 -20.72
C GLY A 118 -7.10 12.41 -21.74
N THR A 119 -6.83 11.53 -22.69
CA THR A 119 -5.89 11.76 -23.81
C THR A 119 -6.67 11.98 -25.09
N MET A 120 -6.43 13.10 -25.76
CA MET A 120 -7.14 13.51 -26.98
C MET A 120 -6.41 13.07 -28.27
N SER A 121 -5.14 12.64 -28.18
CA SER A 121 -4.35 12.16 -29.31
C SER A 121 -3.40 11.03 -28.91
N ARG A 122 -2.89 10.29 -29.90
CA ARG A 122 -1.85 9.26 -29.72
C ARG A 122 -0.56 9.88 -29.16
N ASP A 123 -0.15 11.02 -29.70
CA ASP A 123 1.09 11.69 -29.26
C ASP A 123 0.97 12.21 -27.84
N GLY A 124 -0.20 12.76 -27.47
CA GLY A 124 -0.48 13.17 -26.09
C GLY A 124 -0.47 12.00 -25.10
N ARG A 125 -0.89 10.80 -25.55
CA ARG A 125 -0.78 9.57 -24.76
C ARG A 125 0.69 9.18 -24.55
N ILE A 126 1.46 9.13 -25.63
CA ILE A 126 2.89 8.76 -25.58
C ILE A 126 3.66 9.75 -24.69
N ALA A 127 3.46 11.05 -24.88
CA ALA A 127 4.10 12.09 -24.08
C ALA A 127 3.75 11.95 -22.59
N ARG A 128 2.48 11.77 -22.25
CA ARG A 128 2.04 11.55 -20.86
C ARG A 128 2.70 10.32 -20.25
N ASP A 129 2.64 9.18 -20.93
CA ASP A 129 3.11 7.91 -20.39
C ASP A 129 4.64 7.93 -20.21
N THR A 130 5.36 8.57 -21.14
CA THR A 130 6.81 8.79 -21.07
C THR A 130 7.20 9.70 -19.91
N LEU A 131 6.57 10.87 -19.81
CA LEU A 131 6.89 11.85 -18.76
C LEU A 131 6.53 11.31 -17.36
N LEU A 132 5.40 10.61 -17.23
CA LEU A 132 5.04 9.95 -15.98
C LEU A 132 6.04 8.85 -15.61
N GLY A 133 6.48 8.04 -16.57
CA GLY A 133 7.52 7.02 -16.36
C GLY A 133 8.82 7.64 -15.86
N LEU A 134 9.33 8.67 -16.55
CA LEU A 134 10.55 9.37 -16.17
C LEU A 134 10.45 9.99 -14.77
N MET A 135 9.34 10.68 -14.48
CA MET A 135 9.09 11.28 -13.17
C MET A 135 9.09 10.23 -12.05
N LYS A 136 8.41 9.09 -12.25
CA LYS A 136 8.36 8.00 -11.27
C LYS A 136 9.72 7.34 -11.06
N THR A 137 10.49 7.14 -12.13
CA THR A 137 11.86 6.62 -12.04
C THR A 137 12.76 7.57 -11.25
N CYS A 138 12.71 8.88 -11.53
CA CYS A 138 13.46 9.87 -10.76
C CYS A 138 13.10 9.81 -9.28
N GLN A 139 11.81 9.75 -8.94
CA GLN A 139 11.34 9.61 -7.56
C GLN A 139 11.88 8.34 -6.88
N LYS A 140 11.84 7.18 -7.56
CA LYS A 140 12.40 5.91 -7.04
C LYS A 140 13.91 5.99 -6.83
N LEU A 141 14.61 6.78 -7.66
CA LEU A 141 16.04 7.03 -7.54
C LEU A 141 16.39 8.15 -6.52
N GLY A 142 15.41 8.85 -5.96
CA GLY A 142 15.65 9.99 -5.06
C GLY A 142 16.15 11.25 -5.78
N LEU A 143 15.90 11.37 -7.08
CA LEU A 143 16.29 12.49 -7.93
C LEU A 143 15.12 13.47 -8.11
N SER A 144 15.45 14.76 -8.25
CA SER A 144 14.49 15.77 -8.70
C SER A 144 14.20 15.58 -10.19
N PHE A 145 12.92 15.33 -10.53
CA PHE A 145 12.49 15.23 -11.93
C PHE A 145 12.78 16.52 -12.71
N TRP A 146 12.68 17.69 -12.07
CA TRP A 146 12.94 18.97 -12.72
C TRP A 146 14.43 19.18 -12.99
N HIS A 147 15.32 18.76 -12.09
CA HIS A 147 16.76 18.78 -12.36
C HIS A 147 17.11 17.79 -13.47
N TYR A 148 16.52 16.60 -13.47
CA TYR A 148 16.66 15.64 -14.57
C TYR A 148 16.21 16.23 -15.90
N LEU A 149 15.06 16.89 -15.94
CA LEU A 149 14.57 17.50 -17.17
C LEU A 149 15.45 18.67 -17.61
N GLY A 150 15.93 19.49 -16.67
CA GLY A 150 16.88 20.58 -16.93
C GLY A 150 18.19 20.07 -17.52
N ASP A 151 18.79 19.05 -16.94
CA ASP A 151 19.98 18.35 -17.46
C ASP A 151 19.76 17.88 -18.92
N ARG A 152 18.63 17.22 -19.21
CA ARG A 152 18.33 16.69 -20.55
C ARG A 152 18.03 17.75 -21.60
N LEU A 153 17.57 18.92 -21.18
CA LEU A 153 17.26 20.04 -22.06
C LEU A 153 18.36 21.10 -22.08
N GLU A 154 19.47 20.87 -21.34
CA GLU A 154 20.56 21.84 -21.16
C GLU A 154 20.07 23.18 -20.57
N ILE A 155 19.06 23.12 -19.69
CA ILE A 155 18.45 24.27 -19.02
C ILE A 155 18.90 24.31 -17.55
N GLY A 156 19.71 25.31 -17.21
CA GLY A 156 20.22 25.55 -15.87
C GLY A 156 21.61 24.96 -15.62
N SER A 157 22.32 25.48 -14.62
CA SER A 157 23.70 25.10 -14.28
C SER A 157 23.76 24.07 -13.15
N ALA A 158 23.00 22.99 -13.27
CA ALA A 158 23.08 21.85 -12.34
C ALA A 158 24.16 20.86 -12.78
N GLU A 159 24.68 20.07 -11.83
CA GLU A 159 25.57 18.96 -12.16
C GLU A 159 24.86 17.93 -13.06
N PRO A 160 25.58 17.35 -14.03
CA PRO A 160 24.98 16.44 -14.99
C PRO A 160 24.47 15.17 -14.30
N ILE A 161 23.25 14.75 -14.63
CA ILE A 161 22.63 13.56 -14.06
C ILE A 161 22.97 12.35 -14.95
N PRO A 162 23.62 11.30 -14.42
CA PRO A 162 23.90 10.10 -15.20
C PRO A 162 22.63 9.50 -15.81
N PRO A 163 22.72 8.80 -16.97
CA PRO A 163 21.56 8.15 -17.56
C PRO A 163 20.80 7.29 -16.55
N LEU A 164 19.47 7.43 -16.50
CA LEU A 164 18.64 6.72 -15.54
C LEU A 164 18.86 5.20 -15.60
N ALA A 165 19.10 4.65 -16.80
CA ALA A 165 19.41 3.23 -16.98
C ALA A 165 20.65 2.79 -16.19
N THR A 166 21.70 3.61 -16.18
CA THR A 166 22.93 3.35 -15.43
C THR A 166 22.67 3.36 -13.93
N LEU A 167 21.89 4.34 -13.45
CA LEU A 167 21.52 4.45 -12.04
C LEU A 167 20.63 3.30 -11.57
N ILE A 168 19.73 2.82 -12.43
CA ILE A 168 18.91 1.63 -12.17
C ILE A 168 19.80 0.39 -12.05
N ALA A 169 20.71 0.18 -13.02
CA ALA A 169 21.61 -0.97 -13.03
C ALA A 169 22.53 -1.01 -11.79
N ALA A 170 22.95 0.16 -11.28
CA ALA A 170 23.77 0.26 -10.07
C ALA A 170 23.02 -0.05 -8.76
N ARG A 171 21.68 -0.12 -8.78
CA ARG A 171 20.83 -0.44 -7.62
C ARG A 171 20.21 -1.83 -7.66
N ALA A 172 20.34 -2.54 -8.78
CA ALA A 172 19.86 -3.90 -8.98
C ALA A 172 20.84 -4.91 -8.37
#